data_AF-K0K8L7-F1
#
_entry.id   AF-K0K8L7-F1
#
_cell.length_a   1.000
_cell.length_b   1.000
_cell.length_c   1.000
_cell.angle_alpha   90.00
_cell.angle_beta   90.00
_cell.angle_gamma   90.00
#
_symmetry.space_group_name_H-M   'P 1'
#
loop_
_entity.id
_entity.type
_entity.pdbx_description
1 polymer ?
#
loop_
_entity_poly.entity_id
_entity_poly.type
_entity_poly.pdbx_seq_one_letter_code
_entity_poly.pdbx_strand_id
1 'polypeptide(L)'
;MFSRVIRPVRASSLQFVRFQSSSVYKDALALLKTDLKKAMLAKDTLKGLMSGIKNKEIDTKPANHNEFLLFELYNKFINQRNESVKEYQDNKRDDLVEKELKEIEIIKSYIDQLPVASIEEIETKVTDLIKGLQSEGKAKNIGEIMKSVDWKVVETEWKASQSSVRTAIAKIHRSLTQ
;
A
#
# COMPACT_ATOMS: atom_id res chain seq x y z
N MET A 1 12.09 -6.44 -60.26
CA MET A 1 12.40 -5.22 -59.47
C MET A 1 11.30 -5.03 -58.44
N PHE A 2 11.61 -5.10 -57.14
CA PHE A 2 10.63 -5.15 -56.06
C PHE A 2 9.99 -3.76 -55.82
N SER A 3 8.67 -3.67 -56.02
CA SER A 3 7.86 -2.51 -55.62
C SER A 3 7.74 -2.47 -54.10
N ARG A 4 8.31 -1.43 -53.46
CA ARG A 4 8.18 -1.20 -52.02
C ARG A 4 6.81 -0.60 -51.75
N VAL A 5 5.86 -1.43 -51.32
CA VAL A 5 4.59 -0.97 -50.73
C VAL A 5 4.92 -0.29 -49.40
N ILE A 6 4.90 1.04 -49.38
CA ILE A 6 5.02 1.83 -48.15
C ILE A 6 3.72 1.60 -47.37
N ARG A 7 3.78 0.81 -46.30
CA ARG A 7 2.66 0.68 -45.36
C ARG A 7 2.42 2.06 -44.72
N PRO A 8 1.18 2.57 -44.67
CA PRO A 8 0.93 3.81 -43.96
C PRO A 8 1.30 3.61 -42.50
N VAL A 9 2.09 4.54 -41.95
CA VAL A 9 2.34 4.61 -40.51
C VAL A 9 0.96 4.78 -39.87
N ARG A 10 0.47 3.73 -39.21
CA ARG A 10 -0.76 3.78 -38.42
C ARG A 10 -0.53 4.91 -37.42
N ALA A 11 -1.25 6.03 -37.58
CA ALA A 11 -1.23 7.09 -36.60
C ALA A 11 -1.53 6.42 -35.26
N SER A 12 -0.51 6.31 -34.42
CA SER A 12 -0.67 5.88 -33.06
C SER A 12 -1.68 6.85 -32.48
N SER A 13 -2.90 6.36 -32.25
CA SER A 13 -3.89 7.10 -31.49
C SER A 13 -3.15 7.60 -30.26
N LEU A 14 -3.01 8.91 -30.13
CA LEU A 14 -2.57 9.54 -28.90
C LEU A 14 -3.58 9.07 -27.86
N GLN A 15 -3.26 7.96 -27.20
CA GLN A 15 -3.96 7.57 -26.00
C GLN A 15 -3.69 8.73 -25.06
N PHE A 16 -4.69 9.58 -24.87
CA PHE A 16 -4.75 10.46 -23.74
C PHE A 16 -4.58 9.55 -22.53
N VAL A 17 -3.35 9.42 -22.03
CA VAL A 17 -3.09 8.83 -20.72
C VAL A 17 -3.69 9.84 -19.75
N ARG A 18 -4.98 9.72 -19.48
CA ARG A 18 -5.57 10.39 -18.32
C ARG A 18 -4.80 9.82 -17.14
N PHE A 19 -3.90 10.62 -16.59
CA PHE A 19 -3.08 10.32 -15.43
C PHE A 19 -4.01 10.18 -14.22
N GLN A 20 -4.63 9.00 -14.09
CA GLN A 20 -5.62 8.67 -13.07
C GLN A 20 -4.92 8.22 -11.78
N SER A 21 -3.98 9.02 -11.29
CA SER A 21 -3.44 8.86 -9.94
C SER A 21 -4.06 9.90 -9.01
N SER A 22 -4.25 9.53 -7.74
CA SER A 22 -4.77 10.44 -6.71
C SER A 22 -3.83 11.63 -6.51
N SER A 23 -4.34 12.77 -6.03
CA SER A 23 -3.49 13.95 -5.77
C SER A 23 -2.40 13.62 -4.75
N VAL A 24 -2.79 12.95 -3.67
CA VAL A 24 -1.91 12.50 -2.58
C VAL A 24 -0.77 11.62 -3.11
N TYR A 25 -1.07 10.70 -4.03
CA TYR A 25 -0.06 9.83 -4.64
C TYR A 25 1.04 10.63 -5.36
N LYS A 26 0.65 11.70 -6.08
CA LYS A 26 1.60 12.55 -6.81
C LYS A 26 2.48 13.34 -5.86
N ASP A 27 1.90 13.87 -4.79
CA ASP A 27 2.60 14.65 -3.77
C ASP A 27 3.63 13.78 -3.04
N ALA A 28 3.25 12.55 -2.64
CA ALA A 28 4.16 11.58 -2.03
C ALA A 28 5.34 11.22 -2.96
N LEU A 29 5.07 11.00 -4.26
CA LEU A 29 6.12 10.76 -5.25
C LEU A 29 7.04 11.95 -5.45
N ALA A 30 6.49 13.17 -5.44
CA ALA A 30 7.28 14.39 -5.55
C ALA A 30 8.21 14.55 -4.34
N LEU A 31 7.68 14.32 -3.13
CA LEU A 31 8.45 14.35 -1.89
C LEU A 31 9.60 13.35 -1.91
N LEU A 32 9.33 12.07 -2.23
CA LEU A 32 10.36 11.05 -2.37
C LEU A 32 11.46 11.43 -3.38
N LYS A 33 11.10 12.07 -4.50
CA LYS A 33 12.09 12.55 -5.48
C LYS A 33 12.92 13.70 -4.93
N THR A 34 12.33 14.61 -4.16
CA THR A 34 13.07 15.70 -3.52
C THR A 34 14.01 15.17 -2.45
N ASP A 35 13.58 14.20 -1.67
CA ASP A 35 14.40 13.62 -0.60
C ASP A 35 15.50 12.73 -1.16
N LEU A 36 15.27 12.02 -2.26
CA LEU A 36 16.33 11.30 -2.98
C LEU A 36 17.44 12.24 -3.47
N LYS A 37 17.09 13.47 -3.88
CA LYS A 37 18.08 14.48 -4.27
C LYS A 37 18.86 15.05 -3.08
N LYS A 38 18.22 15.16 -1.91
CA LYS A 38 18.83 15.72 -0.69
C LYS A 38 19.60 14.70 0.13
N ALA A 39 19.16 13.44 0.13
CA ALA A 39 19.68 12.40 1.00
C ALA A 39 20.98 11.81 0.43
N MET A 40 22.07 11.94 1.19
CA MET A 40 23.36 11.31 0.89
C MET A 40 23.51 9.95 1.59
N LEU A 41 23.03 9.81 2.83
CA LEU A 41 23.16 8.60 3.66
C LEU A 41 21.99 7.60 3.51
N ALA A 42 20.74 8.07 3.47
CA ALA A 42 19.56 7.22 3.29
C ALA A 42 19.24 6.88 1.82
N LYS A 43 20.12 7.25 0.90
CA LYS A 43 19.88 7.28 -0.55
C LYS A 43 19.43 5.92 -1.11
N ASP A 44 20.01 4.83 -0.63
CA ASP A 44 19.76 3.51 -1.21
C ASP A 44 18.40 2.95 -0.79
N THR A 45 17.93 3.27 0.41
CA THR A 45 16.56 2.94 0.84
C THR A 45 15.51 3.65 -0.01
N LEU A 46 15.69 4.95 -0.25
CA LEU A 46 14.77 5.77 -1.05
C LEU A 46 14.74 5.34 -2.51
N LYS A 47 15.89 4.94 -3.07
CA LYS A 47 15.96 4.33 -4.41
C LYS A 47 15.19 3.00 -4.45
N GLY A 48 15.35 2.16 -3.42
CA GLY A 48 14.63 0.90 -3.29
C GLY A 48 13.12 1.10 -3.28
N LEU A 49 12.63 2.04 -2.45
CA LEU A 49 11.22 2.44 -2.43
C LEU A 49 10.75 2.93 -3.79
N MET A 50 11.49 3.84 -4.44
CA MET A 50 11.14 4.37 -5.76
C MET A 50 11.07 3.27 -6.83
N SER A 51 12.00 2.31 -6.79
CA SER A 51 11.97 1.16 -7.70
C SER A 51 10.77 0.26 -7.42
N GLY A 52 10.46 0.01 -6.15
CA GLY A 52 9.29 -0.77 -5.74
C GLY A 52 7.99 -0.13 -6.22
N ILE A 53 7.88 1.21 -6.14
CA ILE A 53 6.72 1.94 -6.62
C ILE A 53 6.58 1.77 -8.13
N LYS A 54 7.65 1.97 -8.90
CA LYS A 54 7.62 1.78 -10.36
C LYS A 54 7.26 0.36 -10.78
N ASN A 55 7.78 -0.65 -10.08
CA ASN A 55 7.43 -2.03 -10.35
C ASN A 55 5.93 -2.26 -10.12
N LYS A 56 5.38 -1.71 -9.02
CA LYS A 56 3.93 -1.73 -8.78
C LYS A 56 3.14 -0.98 -9.84
N GLU A 57 3.63 0.14 -10.35
CA GLU A 57 2.99 0.89 -11.45
C GLU A 57 2.97 0.10 -12.77
N ILE A 58 3.96 -0.78 -12.98
CA ILE A 58 3.99 -1.68 -14.15
C ILE A 58 3.01 -2.83 -13.96
N ASP A 59 2.97 -3.41 -12.75
CA ASP A 59 2.11 -4.55 -12.44
C ASP A 59 0.62 -4.17 -12.36
N THR A 60 0.31 -2.91 -12.03
CA THR A 60 -1.05 -2.44 -11.79
C THR A 60 -1.54 -1.48 -12.86
N LYS A 61 -2.86 -1.39 -13.01
CA LYS A 61 -3.47 -0.43 -13.94
C LYS A 61 -3.37 0.98 -13.33
N PRO A 62 -3.18 2.03 -14.15
CA PRO A 62 -3.03 3.40 -13.66
C PRO A 62 -4.19 3.89 -12.79
N ALA A 63 -5.42 3.38 -12.98
CA ALA A 63 -6.58 3.70 -12.15
C ALA A 63 -6.47 3.26 -10.68
N ASN A 64 -5.50 2.40 -10.35
CA ASN A 64 -5.27 1.91 -9.00
C ASN A 64 -4.10 2.65 -8.29
N HIS A 65 -3.53 3.67 -8.93
CA HIS A 65 -2.41 4.45 -8.37
C HIS A 65 -2.93 5.45 -7.33
N ASN A 66 -3.23 4.93 -6.14
CA ASN A 66 -3.76 5.67 -5.01
C ASN A 66 -2.83 5.56 -3.79
N GLU A 67 -3.08 6.38 -2.77
CA GLU A 67 -2.37 6.40 -1.49
C GLU A 67 -2.36 5.02 -0.80
N PHE A 68 -3.44 4.25 -0.96
CA PHE A 68 -3.57 2.90 -0.43
C PHE A 68 -2.53 1.93 -1.01
N LEU A 69 -2.21 2.07 -2.31
CA LEU A 69 -1.19 1.23 -2.96
C LEU A 69 0.20 1.54 -2.42
N LEU A 70 0.49 2.82 -2.14
CA LEU A 70 1.74 3.23 -1.49
C LEU A 70 1.84 2.68 -0.08
N PHE A 71 0.76 2.79 0.70
CA PHE A 71 0.70 2.25 2.05
C PHE A 71 0.94 0.73 2.09
N GLU A 72 0.29 -0.04 1.21
CA GLU A 72 0.52 -1.48 1.10
C GLU A 72 1.97 -1.82 0.73
N LEU A 73 2.55 -1.04 -0.19
CA LEU A 73 3.94 -1.22 -0.60
C LEU A 73 4.90 -0.93 0.57
N TYR A 74 4.72 0.18 1.29
CA TYR A 74 5.57 0.54 2.43
C TYR A 74 5.50 -0.51 3.55
N ASN A 75 4.31 -1.01 3.87
CA ASN A 75 4.15 -2.10 4.83
C ASN A 75 4.86 -3.38 4.38
N LYS A 76 4.82 -3.70 3.09
CA LYS A 76 5.58 -4.84 2.54
C LYS A 76 7.08 -4.66 2.79
N PHE A 77 7.63 -3.48 2.55
CA PHE A 77 9.05 -3.21 2.81
C PHE A 77 9.40 -3.30 4.29
N ILE A 78 8.54 -2.78 5.19
CA ILE A 78 8.73 -2.92 6.64
C ILE A 78 8.77 -4.40 7.05
N ASN A 79 7.85 -5.21 6.53
CA ASN A 79 7.80 -6.64 6.84
C ASN A 79 9.06 -7.38 6.38
N GLN A 80 9.52 -7.12 5.15
CA GLN A 80 10.77 -7.70 4.63
C GLN A 80 11.96 -7.35 5.52
N ARG A 81 12.05 -6.10 5.99
CA ARG A 81 13.13 -5.66 6.89
C ARG A 81 13.00 -6.26 8.27
N ASN A 82 11.79 -6.40 8.81
CA ASN A 82 11.55 -7.09 10.07
C ASN A 82 11.99 -8.57 10.00
N GLU A 83 11.78 -9.24 8.87
CA GLU A 83 12.28 -10.60 8.63
C GLU A 83 13.81 -10.62 8.63
N SER A 84 14.46 -9.67 7.92
CA SER A 84 15.93 -9.53 7.93
C SER A 84 16.48 -9.19 9.32
N VAL A 85 15.80 -8.35 10.10
CA VAL A 85 16.19 -8.04 11.49
C VAL A 85 16.21 -9.31 12.34
N LYS A 86 15.18 -10.15 12.24
CA LYS A 86 15.15 -11.43 12.98
C LYS A 86 16.29 -12.34 12.57
N GLU A 87 16.53 -12.47 11.27
CA GLU A 87 17.64 -13.28 10.75
C GLU A 87 19.01 -12.76 11.22
N TYR A 88 19.22 -11.45 11.25
CA TYR A 88 20.47 -10.86 11.73
C TYR A 88 20.63 -10.96 13.25
N GLN A 89 19.55 -10.87 14.02
CA GLN A 89 19.55 -11.14 15.45
C GLN A 89 19.91 -12.59 15.75
N ASP A 90 19.33 -13.54 15.02
CA ASP A 90 19.63 -14.98 15.18
C ASP A 90 21.11 -15.27 14.87
N ASN A 91 21.69 -14.54 13.92
CA ASN A 91 23.11 -14.62 13.55
C ASN A 91 24.04 -13.73 14.41
N LYS A 92 23.53 -13.08 15.46
CA LYS A 92 24.30 -12.18 16.36
C LYS A 92 25.04 -11.04 15.65
N ARG A 93 24.43 -10.49 14.61
CA ARG A 93 24.96 -9.36 13.82
C ARG A 93 24.24 -8.06 14.17
N ASP A 94 24.54 -7.53 15.35
CA ASP A 94 23.90 -6.31 15.87
C ASP A 94 24.19 -5.07 14.99
N ASP A 95 25.32 -5.05 14.29
CA ASP A 95 25.70 -4.02 13.31
C ASP A 95 24.66 -3.87 12.19
N LEU A 96 24.15 -4.99 11.68
CA LEU A 96 23.13 -4.99 10.63
C LEU A 96 21.74 -4.77 11.18
N VAL A 97 21.45 -5.28 12.39
CA VAL A 97 20.16 -5.06 13.06
C VAL A 97 19.91 -3.57 13.24
N GLU A 98 20.87 -2.82 13.78
CA GLU A 98 20.73 -1.36 13.93
C GLU A 98 20.51 -0.64 12.59
N LYS A 99 21.17 -1.12 11.54
CA LYS A 99 21.01 -0.54 10.20
C LYS A 99 19.59 -0.76 9.69
N GLU A 100 19.08 -1.99 9.72
CA GLU A 100 17.73 -2.32 9.28
C GLU A 100 16.65 -1.60 10.11
N LEU A 101 16.87 -1.43 11.42
CA LEU A 101 15.95 -0.69 12.28
C LEU A 101 15.87 0.80 11.91
N LYS A 102 17.00 1.48 11.69
CA LYS A 102 17.04 2.87 11.19
C LYS A 102 16.34 2.99 9.85
N GLU A 103 16.55 2.00 9.00
CA GLU A 103 15.93 1.88 7.70
C GLU A 103 14.40 1.71 7.80
N ILE A 104 13.89 0.93 8.76
CA ILE A 104 12.45 0.82 9.06
C ILE A 104 11.88 2.16 9.54
N GLU A 105 12.57 2.87 10.43
CA GLU A 105 12.15 4.18 10.94
C GLU A 105 11.96 5.20 9.82
N ILE A 106 12.89 5.23 8.85
CA ILE A 106 12.76 6.08 7.66
C ILE A 106 11.47 5.74 6.91
N ILE A 107 11.17 4.47 6.65
CA ILE A 107 9.95 4.08 5.94
C ILE A 107 8.69 4.45 6.73
N LYS A 108 8.69 4.26 8.05
CA LYS A 108 7.58 4.64 8.93
C LYS A 108 7.27 6.14 8.83
N SER A 109 8.30 6.98 8.80
CA SER A 109 8.11 8.42 8.63
C SER A 109 7.37 8.79 7.32
N TYR A 110 7.54 8.02 6.24
CA TYR A 110 6.80 8.22 5.00
C TYR A 110 5.37 7.64 5.06
N ILE A 111 5.13 6.61 5.87
CA ILE A 111 3.77 6.12 6.14
C ILE A 111 2.97 7.18 6.89
N ASP A 112 3.55 7.77 7.93
CA ASP A 112 2.86 8.75 8.78
C ASP A 112 2.49 10.04 8.01
N GLN A 113 3.20 10.33 6.92
CA GLN A 113 2.89 11.43 6.02
C GLN A 113 1.74 11.10 5.04
N LEU A 114 1.40 9.82 4.85
CA LEU A 114 0.25 9.44 4.06
C LEU A 114 -1.03 9.62 4.88
N PRO A 115 -2.10 10.20 4.31
CA PRO A 115 -3.40 10.34 4.97
C PRO A 115 -4.16 9.01 4.94
N VAL A 116 -3.58 7.94 5.51
CA VAL A 116 -4.14 6.59 5.58
C VAL A 116 -4.32 6.21 7.04
N ALA A 117 -5.43 5.57 7.39
CA ALA A 117 -5.66 5.12 8.77
C ALA A 117 -4.68 4.00 9.16
N SER A 118 -4.28 4.01 10.42
CA SER A 118 -3.43 2.95 10.97
C SER A 118 -4.19 1.62 11.02
N ILE A 119 -3.45 0.51 11.00
CA ILE A 119 -4.01 -0.84 11.11
C ILE A 119 -4.86 -0.96 12.38
N GLU A 120 -4.42 -0.37 13.49
CA GLU A 120 -5.14 -0.41 14.78
C GLU A 120 -6.47 0.36 14.71
N GLU A 121 -6.51 1.49 14.02
CA GLU A 121 -7.72 2.28 13.82
C GLU A 121 -8.72 1.52 12.93
N ILE A 122 -8.22 0.83 11.90
CA ILE A 122 -9.03 -0.02 11.04
C ILE A 122 -9.61 -1.18 11.84
N GLU A 123 -8.79 -1.87 12.64
CA GLU A 123 -9.25 -2.97 13.50
C GLU A 123 -10.31 -2.49 14.49
N THR A 124 -10.10 -1.34 15.14
CA THR A 124 -11.07 -0.77 16.08
C THR A 124 -12.41 -0.49 15.39
N LYS A 125 -12.40 0.23 14.26
CA LYS A 125 -13.61 0.53 13.49
C LYS A 125 -14.33 -0.74 13.01
N VAL A 126 -13.58 -1.75 12.57
CA VAL A 126 -14.14 -3.04 12.17
C VAL A 126 -14.72 -3.79 13.36
N THR A 127 -14.07 -3.78 14.53
CA THR A 127 -14.63 -4.41 15.74
C THR A 127 -15.95 -3.76 16.15
N ASP A 128 -16.06 -2.43 16.06
CA ASP A 128 -17.29 -1.71 16.40
C ASP A 128 -18.42 -2.04 15.42
N LEU A 129 -18.13 -2.11 14.11
CA LEU A 129 -19.10 -2.59 13.13
C LEU A 129 -19.57 -4.02 13.44
N ILE A 130 -18.63 -4.93 13.73
CA ILE A 130 -18.97 -6.33 14.00
C ILE A 130 -19.82 -6.46 15.26
N LYS A 131 -19.53 -5.70 16.33
CA LYS A 131 -20.34 -5.68 17.57
C LYS A 131 -21.76 -5.15 17.32
N GLY A 132 -21.90 -4.10 16.50
CA GLY A 132 -23.21 -3.61 16.07
C GLY A 132 -24.01 -4.68 15.33
N LEU A 133 -23.38 -5.36 14.38
CA LEU A 133 -24.00 -6.43 13.59
C LEU A 133 -24.31 -7.69 14.40
N GLN A 134 -23.52 -8.00 15.43
CA GLN A 134 -23.80 -9.09 16.38
C GLN A 134 -25.06 -8.79 17.19
N SER A 135 -25.24 -7.54 17.62
CA SER A 135 -26.43 -7.10 18.36
C SER A 135 -27.71 -7.22 17.51
N GLU A 136 -27.59 -7.13 16.19
CA GLU A 136 -28.67 -7.33 15.23
C GLU A 136 -28.83 -8.79 14.76
N GLY A 137 -27.97 -9.72 15.21
CA GLY A 137 -28.00 -11.14 14.82
C GLY A 137 -27.50 -11.44 13.40
N LYS A 138 -26.84 -10.48 12.73
CA LYS A 138 -26.41 -10.55 11.30
C LYS A 138 -24.91 -10.80 11.10
N ALA A 139 -24.17 -11.12 12.17
CA ALA A 139 -22.72 -11.31 12.13
C ALA A 139 -22.29 -12.80 12.13
N LYS A 140 -23.14 -13.72 11.67
CA LYS A 140 -22.81 -15.16 11.66
C LYS A 140 -21.74 -15.49 10.63
N ASN A 141 -21.84 -14.88 9.45
CA ASN A 141 -20.98 -15.19 8.31
C ASN A 141 -20.20 -13.96 7.84
N ILE A 142 -18.94 -14.17 7.42
CA ILE A 142 -18.09 -13.11 6.84
C ILE A 142 -18.79 -12.41 5.66
N GLY A 143 -19.53 -13.16 4.84
CA GLY A 143 -20.25 -12.63 3.68
C GLY A 143 -21.39 -11.67 4.04
N GLU A 144 -22.01 -11.80 5.22
CA GLU A 144 -23.04 -10.87 5.70
C GLU A 144 -22.39 -9.59 6.21
N ILE A 145 -21.30 -9.71 6.97
CA ILE A 145 -20.50 -8.58 7.45
C ILE A 145 -20.00 -7.75 6.25
N MET A 146 -19.43 -8.40 5.23
CA MET A 146 -18.94 -7.70 4.03
C MET A 146 -20.04 -6.99 3.22
N LYS A 147 -21.29 -7.46 3.27
CA LYS A 147 -22.42 -6.80 2.59
C LYS A 147 -22.91 -5.55 3.34
N SER A 148 -22.74 -5.54 4.66
CA SER A 148 -23.12 -4.39 5.50
C SER A 148 -22.08 -3.26 5.50
N VAL A 149 -20.87 -3.53 5.02
CA VAL A 149 -19.82 -2.51 4.93
C VAL A 149 -20.03 -1.66 3.69
N ASP A 150 -20.25 -0.37 3.89
CA ASP A 150 -20.30 0.62 2.81
C ASP A 150 -18.88 0.94 2.33
N TRP A 151 -18.45 0.29 1.24
CA TRP A 151 -17.09 0.43 0.69
C TRP A 151 -16.71 1.85 0.28
N LYS A 152 -17.68 2.71 -0.05
CA LYS A 152 -17.44 4.13 -0.31
C LYS A 152 -17.02 4.88 0.95
N VAL A 153 -17.65 4.56 2.08
CA VAL A 153 -17.37 5.15 3.39
C VAL A 153 -16.01 4.69 3.90
N VAL A 154 -15.63 3.44 3.60
CA VAL A 154 -14.30 2.92 3.95
C VAL A 154 -13.17 3.73 3.30
N GLU A 155 -13.33 4.11 2.03
CA GLU A 155 -12.32 4.89 1.32
C GLU A 155 -12.27 6.35 1.80
N THR A 156 -13.42 6.96 2.09
CA THR A 156 -13.50 8.39 2.46
C THR A 156 -13.31 8.67 3.95
N GLU A 157 -13.99 7.92 4.81
CA GLU A 157 -14.01 8.16 6.27
C GLU A 157 -12.98 7.31 7.01
N TRP A 158 -12.78 6.07 6.55
CA TRP A 158 -11.83 5.18 7.19
C TRP A 158 -10.44 5.28 6.59
N LYS A 159 -10.29 5.97 5.45
CA LYS A 159 -9.01 6.17 4.77
C LYS A 159 -8.23 4.85 4.71
N ALA A 160 -8.90 3.76 4.37
CA ALA A 160 -8.35 2.42 4.42
C ALA A 160 -8.56 1.67 3.09
N SER A 161 -7.63 0.78 2.75
CA SER A 161 -7.78 -0.06 1.57
C SER A 161 -8.81 -1.18 1.81
N GLN A 162 -9.62 -1.50 0.79
CA GLN A 162 -10.63 -2.56 0.89
C GLN A 162 -10.01 -3.92 1.26
N SER A 163 -8.80 -4.20 0.78
CA SER A 163 -7.98 -5.37 1.13
C SER A 163 -7.62 -5.41 2.62
N SER A 164 -7.22 -4.27 3.20
CA SER A 164 -6.91 -4.16 4.63
C SER A 164 -8.14 -4.44 5.48
N VAL A 165 -9.29 -3.85 5.13
CA VAL A 165 -10.56 -4.07 5.84
C VAL A 165 -11.01 -5.53 5.75
N ARG A 166 -10.92 -6.17 4.57
CA ARG A 166 -11.24 -7.61 4.42
C ARG A 166 -10.38 -8.49 5.31
N THR A 167 -9.09 -8.19 5.39
CA THR A 167 -8.14 -8.94 6.23
C THR A 167 -8.46 -8.75 7.72
N ALA A 168 -8.78 -7.52 8.14
CA ALA A 168 -9.19 -7.21 9.51
C ALA A 168 -10.48 -7.94 9.89
N ILE A 169 -11.51 -7.92 9.04
CA ILE A 169 -12.77 -8.65 9.26
C ILE A 169 -12.49 -10.15 9.45
N ALA A 170 -11.68 -10.75 8.58
CA ALA A 170 -11.36 -12.18 8.66
C ALA A 170 -10.60 -12.53 9.96
N LYS A 171 -9.64 -11.68 10.37
CA LYS A 171 -8.88 -11.84 11.61
C LYS A 171 -9.80 -11.78 12.84
N ILE A 172 -10.66 -10.76 12.91
CA ILE A 172 -11.58 -10.54 14.04
C ILE A 172 -12.63 -11.65 14.11
N HIS A 173 -13.24 -12.03 12.99
CA HIS A 173 -14.22 -13.12 12.95
C HIS A 173 -13.60 -14.46 13.40
N ARG A 174 -12.36 -14.76 12.99
CA ARG A 174 -11.63 -15.94 13.45
C ARG A 174 -11.41 -15.93 14.96
N SER A 175 -11.04 -14.78 15.55
CA SER A 175 -10.86 -14.63 17.00
C SER A 175 -12.14 -14.74 17.82
N LEU A 176 -13.30 -14.48 17.20
CA LEU A 176 -14.62 -14.61 17.84
C LEU A 176 -15.20 -16.03 17.75
N THR A 177 -14.69 -16.84 16.83
CA THR A 177 -15.19 -18.21 16.57
C THR A 177 -14.32 -19.28 17.23
N GLN A 178 -13.06 -18.96 17.57
CA GLN A 178 -12.17 -19.80 18.40
C GLN A 178 -12.48 -19.61 19.88
#